data_AF-A0A1I5E1L4-F1
#
_entry.id   AF-A0A1I5E1L4-F1
#
_cell.length_a   1.000
_cell.length_b   1.000
_cell.length_c   1.000
_cell.angle_alpha   90.00
_cell.angle_beta   90.00
_cell.angle_gamma   90.00
#
_symmetry.space_group_name_H-M   'P 1'
#
loop_
_entity.id
_entity.type
_entity.pdbx_description
1 polymer ?
#
loop_
_entity_poly.entity_id
_entity_poly.type
_entity_poly.pdbx_seq_one_letter_code
_entity_poly.pdbx_strand_id
1 'polypeptide(L)'
;MLRPAFPTVPTDARVYAVREALSPYEWRRLTPEMVSRRALAAIDAPGTAHPLPVIRHDERIGVLVGALTGCRWRSLTVAAVSRQLVSALDAWLHESQWLEIELRWLSDADS
;
A
#
# COMPACT_ATOMS: atom_id res chain seq x y z
N MET A 1 15.52 -5.98 -15.85
CA MET A 1 14.97 -6.60 -14.64
C MET A 1 13.51 -6.94 -14.92
N LEU A 2 13.14 -8.23 -14.83
CA LEU A 2 11.77 -8.68 -15.10
C LEU A 2 10.84 -8.14 -13.99
N ARG A 3 9.92 -7.26 -14.39
CA ARG A 3 8.83 -6.74 -13.56
C ARG A 3 7.92 -7.92 -13.18
N PRO A 4 7.59 -8.17 -11.89
CA PRO A 4 6.49 -9.07 -11.61
C PRO A 4 5.21 -8.45 -12.19
N ALA A 5 4.49 -9.22 -13.00
CA ALA A 5 3.11 -8.89 -13.36
C ALA A 5 2.30 -8.91 -12.06
N PHE A 6 2.05 -7.74 -11.49
CA PHE A 6 1.21 -7.64 -10.31
C PHE A 6 -0.19 -8.13 -10.68
N PRO A 7 -0.80 -9.03 -9.91
CA PRO A 7 -2.21 -9.33 -10.09
C PRO A 7 -2.97 -8.01 -9.88
N THR A 8 -3.76 -7.60 -10.88
CA THR A 8 -4.67 -6.44 -10.82
C THR A 8 -5.84 -6.77 -9.91
N VAL A 9 -5.56 -7.00 -8.63
CA VAL A 9 -6.57 -7.28 -7.62
C VAL A 9 -7.48 -6.04 -7.55
N PRO A 10 -8.80 -6.19 -7.73
CA PRO A 10 -9.73 -5.08 -7.66
C PRO A 10 -9.56 -4.29 -6.36
N THR A 11 -9.72 -2.96 -6.40
CA THR A 11 -9.59 -2.08 -5.23
C THR A 11 -10.43 -2.58 -4.05
N ASP A 12 -11.65 -3.06 -4.30
CA ASP A 12 -12.52 -3.61 -3.26
C ASP A 12 -11.94 -4.87 -2.59
N ALA A 13 -11.30 -5.74 -3.36
CA ALA A 13 -10.64 -6.93 -2.82
C ALA A 13 -9.39 -6.57 -2.00
N ARG A 14 -8.63 -5.54 -2.40
CA ARG A 14 -7.51 -5.00 -1.61
C ARG A 14 -8.00 -4.36 -0.31
N VAL A 15 -9.07 -3.57 -0.36
CA VAL A 15 -9.70 -2.97 0.83
C VAL A 15 -10.21 -4.04 1.78
N TYR A 16 -10.84 -5.10 1.26
CA TYR A 16 -11.29 -6.23 2.04
C TYR A 16 -10.11 -6.95 2.73
N ALA A 17 -9.03 -7.23 2.00
CA ALA A 17 -7.85 -7.88 2.55
C ALA A 17 -7.21 -7.06 3.69
N VAL A 18 -7.06 -5.74 3.52
CA VAL A 18 -6.54 -4.86 4.58
C VAL A 18 -7.47 -4.85 5.78
N ARG A 19 -8.79 -4.79 5.55
CA ARG A 19 -9.78 -4.83 6.63
C ARG A 19 -9.64 -6.10 7.45
N GLU A 20 -9.62 -7.26 6.80
CA GLU A 20 -9.47 -8.56 7.47
C GLU A 20 -8.12 -8.68 8.20
N ALA A 21 -7.06 -8.11 7.64
CA ALA A 21 -5.77 -8.10 8.31
C ALA A 21 -5.79 -7.27 9.61
N LEU A 22 -6.53 -6.15 9.64
CA LEU A 22 -6.61 -5.24 10.78
C LEU A 22 -7.70 -5.60 11.80
N SER A 23 -8.77 -6.27 11.38
CA SER A 23 -9.96 -6.61 12.18
C SER A 23 -9.70 -7.43 13.47
N PRO A 24 -8.80 -8.42 13.49
CA PRO A 24 -8.57 -9.25 14.68
C PRO A 24 -7.74 -8.58 15.78
N TYR A 25 -7.13 -7.42 15.51
CA TYR A 25 -6.15 -6.81 16.40
C TYR A 25 -6.64 -5.46 16.92
N GLU A 26 -6.09 -5.02 18.06
CA GLU A 26 -6.18 -3.63 18.51
C GLU A 26 -5.32 -2.72 17.61
N TRP A 27 -5.62 -2.67 16.32
CA TRP A 27 -4.86 -1.94 15.30
C TRP A 27 -4.63 -0.46 15.66
N ARG A 28 -5.50 0.11 16.51
CA ARG A 28 -5.36 1.46 17.08
C ARG A 28 -4.17 1.63 18.03
N ARG A 29 -3.72 0.56 18.69
CA ARG A 29 -2.54 0.55 19.57
C ARG A 29 -1.24 0.38 18.80
N LEU A 30 -1.30 -0.03 17.53
CA LEU A 30 -0.13 -0.18 16.69
C LEU A 30 0.47 1.18 16.30
N THR A 31 1.77 1.18 15.99
CA THR A 31 2.41 2.32 15.35
C THR A 31 1.94 2.43 13.90
N PRO A 32 2.00 3.62 13.27
CA PRO A 32 1.70 3.77 11.85
C PRO A 32 2.51 2.79 10.97
N GLU A 33 3.79 2.59 11.27
CA GLU A 33 4.63 1.63 10.55
C GLU A 33 4.11 0.18 10.64
N MET A 34 3.70 -0.27 11.84
CA MET A 34 3.15 -1.61 12.02
C MET A 34 1.84 -1.79 11.25
N VAL A 35 0.97 -0.78 11.23
CA VAL A 35 -0.27 -0.79 10.44
C VAL A 35 0.04 -0.84 8.95
N SER A 36 0.97 0.00 8.48
CA SER A 36 1.39 0.03 7.08
C SER A 36 1.98 -1.31 6.62
N ARG A 37 2.88 -1.91 7.41
CA ARG A 37 3.47 -3.23 7.09
C ARG A 37 2.41 -4.32 7.02
N ARG A 38 1.44 -4.29 7.94
CA ARG A 38 0.35 -5.26 7.99
C ARG A 38 -0.62 -5.12 6.81
N ALA A 39 -0.96 -3.89 6.45
CA ALA A 39 -1.80 -3.60 5.28
C ALA A 39 -1.10 -4.01 3.98
N LEU A 40 0.19 -3.68 3.83
CA LEU A 40 0.95 -4.00 2.63
C LEU A 40 1.10 -5.52 2.44
N ALA A 41 1.43 -6.24 3.50
CA ALA A 41 1.50 -7.71 3.47
C ALA A 41 0.16 -8.36 3.08
N ALA A 42 -0.97 -7.77 3.49
CA ALA A 42 -2.30 -8.25 3.12
C ALA A 42 -2.66 -7.97 1.66
N ILE A 43 -2.14 -6.88 1.08
CA ILE A 43 -2.32 -6.54 -0.34
C ILE A 43 -1.47 -7.43 -1.24
N ASP A 44 -0.22 -7.70 -0.84
CA ASP A 44 0.72 -8.51 -1.63
C ASP A 44 0.36 -10.01 -1.60
N ALA A 45 -0.26 -10.50 -0.53
CA ALA A 45 -0.62 -11.90 -0.35
C ALA A 45 -2.02 -12.08 0.28
N PRO A 46 -3.10 -11.67 -0.42
CA PRO A 46 -4.46 -11.72 0.11
C PRO A 46 -4.87 -13.14 0.49
N GLY A 47 -5.54 -13.30 1.64
CA GLY A 47 -5.97 -14.61 2.17
C GLY A 47 -4.89 -15.44 2.84
N THR A 48 -3.64 -14.98 2.87
CA THR A 48 -2.56 -15.68 3.56
C THR A 48 -2.60 -15.37 5.06
N ALA A 49 -2.73 -16.40 5.90
CA ALA A 49 -2.76 -16.21 7.36
C ALA A 49 -1.43 -15.63 7.91
N HIS A 50 -0.31 -16.00 7.30
CA HIS A 50 1.05 -15.58 7.68
C HIS A 50 1.81 -15.07 6.44
N PRO A 51 1.49 -13.86 5.94
CA PRO A 51 2.19 -13.32 4.79
C PRO A 51 3.66 -13.09 5.14
N LEU A 52 4.54 -13.25 4.14
CA LEU A 52 5.97 -13.00 4.33
C LEU A 52 6.21 -11.58 4.84
N PRO A 53 7.22 -11.38 5.70
CA PRO A 53 7.54 -10.05 6.19
C PRO A 53 7.89 -9.12 5.01
N VAL A 54 7.26 -7.95 5.00
CA VAL A 54 7.57 -6.89 4.02
C VAL A 54 9.05 -6.53 4.13
N ILE A 55 9.72 -6.41 2.98
CA ILE A 55 11.11 -6.01 2.87
C ILE A 55 11.36 -4.73 3.68
N ARG A 56 12.46 -4.70 4.45
CA ARG A 56 12.75 -3.62 5.42
C ARG A 56 12.71 -2.22 4.80
N HIS A 57 13.15 -2.09 3.55
CA HIS A 57 13.26 -0.83 2.80
C HIS A 57 12.23 -0.69 1.67
N ASP A 58 11.08 -1.34 1.79
CA ASP A 58 10.00 -1.16 0.81
C ASP A 58 9.45 0.27 0.88
N GLU A 59 9.62 1.04 -0.19
CA GLU A 59 9.21 2.44 -0.30
C GLU A 59 7.70 2.66 -0.08
N ARG A 60 6.88 1.65 -0.40
CA ARG A 60 5.43 1.67 -0.19
C ARG A 60 5.08 1.82 1.29
N ILE A 61 5.95 1.37 2.20
CA ILE A 61 5.76 1.60 3.64
C ILE A 61 5.83 3.09 3.97
N GLY A 62 6.77 3.83 3.37
CA GLY A 62 6.90 5.28 3.57
C GLY A 62 5.64 6.03 3.12
N VAL A 63 5.10 5.67 1.94
CA VAL A 63 3.84 6.20 1.40
C VAL A 63 2.69 6.01 2.38
N LEU A 64 2.50 4.78 2.88
CA LEU A 64 1.43 4.45 3.80
C LEU A 64 1.58 5.15 5.16
N VAL A 65 2.81 5.23 5.69
CA VAL A 65 3.09 5.97 6.92
C VAL A 65 2.79 7.47 6.73
N GLY A 66 3.17 8.05 5.60
CA GLY A 66 2.83 9.42 5.24
C GLY A 66 1.32 9.66 5.22
N ALA A 67 0.55 8.76 4.60
CA ALA A 67 -0.90 8.84 4.55
C ALA A 67 -1.55 8.77 5.95
N LEU A 68 -1.07 7.88 6.82
CA LEU A 68 -1.56 7.78 8.20
C LEU A 68 -1.18 8.99 9.04
N THR A 69 0.04 9.50 8.90
CA THR A 69 0.50 10.68 9.68
C THR A 69 -0.16 11.98 9.23
N GLY A 70 -0.56 12.08 7.96
CA GLY A 70 -1.30 13.22 7.41
C GLY A 70 -2.77 13.30 7.86
N CYS A 71 -3.30 12.31 8.60
CA CYS A 71 -4.69 12.31 9.04
C CYS A 71 -4.86 11.78 10.48
N ARG A 72 -6.05 12.00 11.06
CA ARG A 72 -6.44 11.43 12.36
C ARG A 72 -6.90 9.98 12.22
N TRP A 73 -6.08 9.10 11.64
CA TRP A 73 -6.46 7.72 11.30
C TRP A 73 -7.02 6.89 12.46
N ARG A 74 -6.64 7.20 13.72
CA ARG A 74 -7.18 6.52 14.92
C ARG A 74 -8.66 6.80 15.19
N SER A 75 -9.19 7.95 14.74
CA SER A 75 -10.61 8.27 14.86
C SER A 75 -11.45 7.66 13.74
N LEU A 76 -10.83 7.01 12.75
CA LEU A 76 -11.52 6.38 11.64
C LEU A 76 -11.99 4.96 12.00
N THR A 77 -12.93 4.45 11.20
CA THR A 77 -13.29 3.02 11.19
C THR A 77 -12.22 2.23 10.47
N VAL A 78 -12.11 0.93 10.76
CA VAL A 78 -11.17 0.04 10.05
C VAL A 78 -11.38 0.06 8.53
N ALA A 79 -12.64 0.17 8.08
CA ALA A 79 -12.98 0.28 6.66
C ALA A 79 -12.47 1.59 6.04
N ALA A 80 -12.61 2.71 6.75
CA ALA A 80 -12.11 4.01 6.29
C ALA A 80 -10.57 4.04 6.24
N VAL A 81 -9.89 3.49 7.26
CA VAL A 81 -8.43 3.34 7.23
C VAL A 81 -7.98 2.43 6.08
N SER A 82 -8.67 1.31 5.85
CA SER A 82 -8.35 0.38 4.77
C SER A 82 -8.46 1.05 3.39
N ARG A 83 -9.53 1.83 3.16
CA ARG A 83 -9.70 2.63 1.94
C ARG A 83 -8.60 3.67 1.79
N GLN A 84 -8.28 4.40 2.87
CA GLN A 84 -7.22 5.42 2.85
C GLN A 84 -5.87 4.84 2.44
N LEU A 85 -5.49 3.68 3.00
CA LEU A 85 -4.22 3.01 2.69
C LEU A 85 -4.17 2.53 1.24
N VAL A 86 -5.26 1.92 0.74
CA VAL A 86 -5.33 1.47 -0.66
C VAL A 86 -5.30 2.65 -1.62
N SER A 87 -6.05 3.73 -1.34
CA SER A 87 -6.05 4.95 -2.14
C SER A 87 -4.68 5.63 -2.17
N ALA A 88 -3.94 5.63 -1.07
CA ALA A 88 -2.58 6.17 -1.04
C ALA A 88 -1.61 5.38 -1.94
N LEU A 89 -1.72 4.04 -1.95
CA LEU A 89 -0.92 3.21 -2.84
C LEU A 89 -1.33 3.36 -4.31
N ASP A 90 -2.62 3.47 -4.60
CA ASP A 90 -3.10 3.69 -5.97
C ASP A 90 -2.59 5.04 -6.52
N ALA A 91 -2.65 6.11 -5.71
CA ALA A 91 -2.12 7.41 -6.09
C ALA A 91 -0.59 7.36 -6.30
N TRP A 92 0.15 6.72 -5.40
CA TRP A 92 1.60 6.56 -5.54
C TRP A 92 1.99 5.74 -6.78
N LEU A 93 1.26 4.65 -7.06
CA LEU A 93 1.50 3.82 -8.23
C LEU A 93 1.24 4.61 -9.51
N HIS A 94 0.16 5.40 -9.54
CA HIS A 94 -0.17 6.24 -10.69
C HIS A 94 0.93 7.29 -10.95
N GLU A 95 1.39 7.96 -9.90
CA GLU A 95 2.49 8.93 -9.99
C GLU A 95 3.79 8.26 -10.45
N SER A 96 4.13 7.10 -9.89
CA SER A 96 5.34 6.36 -10.26
C SER A 96 5.31 5.92 -11.72
N GLN A 97 4.15 5.47 -12.22
CA GLN A 97 3.97 5.13 -13.63
C GLN A 97 4.10 6.35 -14.54
N TRP A 98 3.57 7.50 -14.11
CA TRP A 98 3.70 8.74 -14.86
C TRP A 98 5.17 9.17 -14.99
N LEU A 99 5.92 9.14 -13.89
CA LEU A 99 7.36 9.43 -13.87
C LEU A 99 8.16 8.46 -14.75
N GLU A 100 7.84 7.17 -14.73
CA GLU A 100 8.47 6.17 -15.61
C GLU A 100 8.25 6.49 -17.10
N ILE A 101 7.05 6.93 -17.46
CA ILE A 101 6.72 7.34 -18.83
C ILE A 101 7.53 8.59 -19.18
N GLU A 102 7.50 9.63 -18.36
CA GLU A 102 8.23 10.88 -18.60
C GLU A 102 9.74 10.66 -18.76
N LEU A 103 10.35 9.82 -17.91
CA LEU A 103 11.76 9.42 -18.02
C LEU A 103 12.07 8.71 -19.34
N ARG A 104 11.15 7.88 -19.84
CA ARG A 104 11.30 7.22 -21.14
C ARG A 104 11.33 8.25 -22.27
N TRP A 105 10.39 9.19 -22.29
CA TRP A 105 10.32 10.24 -23.32
C TRP A 105 11.59 11.10 -23.33
N LEU A 106 12.11 11.49 -22.16
CA LEU A 106 13.35 12.25 -22.06
C LEU A 106 14.55 11.46 -22.59
N SER A 107 14.64 10.17 -22.25
CA SER A 107 15.73 9.30 -22.72
C SER A 107 15.70 9.07 -24.25
N ASP A 108 14.51 8.97 -24.82
CA ASP A 108 14.32 8.76 -26.26
C ASP A 108 14.55 10.06 -27.08
N ALA A 109 14.43 11.24 -26.45
CA ALA A 109 14.69 12.54 -27.09
C ALA A 109 16.18 12.93 -27.15
N ASP A 110 17.00 12.36 -26.25
CA ASP A 110 18.46 12.58 -26.17
C ASP A 110 19.28 11.57 -27.01
N SER A 111 18.63 10.66 -27.75
CA SER A 111 19.24 9.64 -28.64
C SER A 111 19.08 9.98 -30.12
#